data_AF-A0A2S9GTA7-F1
#
_entry.id   AF-A0A2S9GTA7-F1
#
_cell.length_a   1.000
_cell.length_b   1.000
_cell.length_c   1.000
_cell.angle_alpha   90.00
_cell.angle_beta   90.00
_cell.angle_gamma   90.00
#
_symmetry.space_group_name_H-M   'P 1'
#
loop_
_entity.id
_entity.type
_entity.pdbx_description
1 polymer ?
#
loop_
_entity_poly.entity_id
_entity_poly.type
_entity_poly.pdbx_seq_one_letter_code
_entity_poly.pdbx_strand_id
1 'polypeptide(L)'
;MKWRTVTTTANNLRIWGDEYVVYNPQSGSTHLLGLAAGQILQKLEISPLDVSSLASLLGAEWQQEAEPDFVQSVQNLLTDLQALALIECA
;
A
#
# COMPACT_ATOMS: atom_id res chain seq x y z
N MET A 1 -9.47 1.05 -12.67
CA MET A 1 -9.05 2.09 -11.71
C MET A 1 -7.67 1.71 -11.21
N LYS A 2 -6.70 2.63 -11.32
CA LYS A 2 -5.32 2.38 -10.84
C LYS A 2 -5.08 3.19 -9.58
N TRP A 3 -4.30 2.66 -8.68
CA TRP A 3 -3.90 3.29 -7.43
C TRP A 3 -2.48 3.83 -7.56
N ARG A 4 -2.18 4.95 -6.88
CA ARG A 4 -0.83 5.51 -6.77
C ARG A 4 -0.64 6.17 -5.41
N THR A 5 0.61 6.31 -4.96
CA THR A 5 0.93 7.09 -3.75
C THR A 5 0.69 8.59 -3.99
N VAL A 6 0.10 9.30 -3.02
CA VAL A 6 -0.13 10.75 -3.09
C VAL A 6 1.17 11.53 -3.00
N THR A 7 2.14 11.02 -2.25
CA THR A 7 3.47 11.62 -2.09
C THR A 7 4.54 10.55 -2.21
N THR A 8 5.74 10.92 -2.68
CA THR A 8 6.88 10.00 -2.72
C THR A 8 7.30 9.66 -1.28
N THR A 9 7.35 8.37 -0.96
CA THR A 9 7.64 7.86 0.38
C THR A 9 9.14 7.73 0.67
N ALA A 10 10.02 7.81 -0.34
CA ALA A 10 11.46 7.62 -0.21
C ALA A 10 12.14 8.34 0.98
N ASN A 11 11.74 9.57 1.31
CA ASN A 11 12.28 10.29 2.48
C ASN A 11 11.38 10.23 3.72
N ASN A 12 10.12 9.85 3.55
CA ASN A 12 9.06 9.91 4.56
C ASN A 12 8.71 8.54 5.15
N LEU A 13 9.31 7.46 4.67
CA LEU A 13 9.12 6.11 5.16
C LEU A 13 10.32 5.66 6.01
N ARG A 14 10.02 5.00 7.13
CA ARG A 14 10.97 4.24 7.93
C ARG A 14 10.42 2.84 8.18
N ILE A 15 11.30 1.84 8.21
CA ILE A 15 10.94 0.43 8.33
C ILE A 15 11.70 -0.17 9.52
N TRP A 16 10.98 -0.86 10.40
CA TRP A 16 11.54 -1.59 11.53
C TRP A 16 10.90 -2.97 11.62
N GLY A 17 11.58 -3.99 11.11
CA GLY A 17 11.00 -5.33 10.98
C GLY A 17 9.75 -5.28 10.10
N ASP A 18 8.60 -5.63 10.69
CA ASP A 18 7.30 -5.70 10.02
C ASP A 18 6.47 -4.40 10.15
N GLU A 19 7.06 -3.36 10.74
CA GLU A 19 6.41 -2.07 10.95
C GLU A 19 6.93 -1.02 9.96
N TYR A 20 5.98 -0.26 9.40
CA TYR A 20 6.21 0.81 8.44
C TYR A 20 5.68 2.10 9.03
N VAL A 21 6.56 3.08 9.21
CA VAL A 21 6.18 4.41 9.72
C VAL A 21 6.28 5.41 8.58
N VAL A 22 5.13 5.97 8.20
CA VAL A 22 4.99 6.89 7.07
C VAL A 22 4.58 8.27 7.57
N TYR A 23 5.38 9.27 7.27
CA TYR A 23 5.02 10.67 7.46
C TYR A 23 4.28 11.21 6.23
N ASN A 24 3.07 11.75 6.42
CA ASN A 24 2.32 12.42 5.38
C ASN A 24 2.55 13.94 5.46
N PRO A 25 3.31 14.56 4.55
CA PRO A 25 3.63 15.97 4.63
C PRO A 25 2.44 16.89 4.33
N GLN A 26 1.37 16.40 3.69
CA GLN A 26 0.18 17.19 3.41
C GLN A 26 -0.69 17.37 4.65
N SER A 27 -0.81 16.34 5.48
CA SER A 27 -1.59 16.37 6.73
C SER A 27 -0.74 16.69 7.97
N GLY A 28 0.57 16.48 7.91
CA GLY A 28 1.47 16.53 9.07
C GLY A 28 1.38 15.28 9.96
N SER A 29 0.60 14.27 9.57
CA SER A 29 0.38 13.05 10.34
C SER A 29 1.48 12.02 10.14
N THR A 30 1.73 11.21 11.16
CA THR A 30 2.56 10.01 11.07
C THR A 30 1.68 8.79 11.26
N HIS A 31 1.78 7.83 10.34
CA HIS A 31 0.99 6.61 10.32
C HIS A 31 1.90 5.41 10.59
N LEU A 32 1.49 4.56 11.52
CA LEU A 32 2.07 3.24 11.72
C LEU A 32 1.26 2.23 10.92
N LEU A 33 1.94 1.47 10.07
CA LEU A 33 1.35 0.50 9.17
C LEU A 33 2.00 -0.86 9.43
N GLY A 34 1.20 -1.93 9.33
CA GLY A 34 1.72 -3.29 9.32
C GLY A 34 2.33 -3.66 7.97
N LEU A 35 3.00 -4.83 7.95
CA LEU A 35 3.74 -5.36 6.80
C LEU A 35 2.96 -5.30 5.48
N ALA A 36 1.73 -5.80 5.46
CA ALA A 36 0.89 -5.86 4.26
C ALA A 36 0.64 -4.48 3.64
N ALA A 37 0.22 -3.50 4.48
CA ALA A 37 -0.04 -2.14 4.03
C ALA A 37 1.24 -1.42 3.59
N GLY A 38 2.37 -1.65 4.29
CA GLY A 38 3.68 -1.13 3.92
C GLY A 38 4.19 -1.66 2.58
N GLN A 39 4.00 -2.95 2.31
CA GLN A 39 4.36 -3.56 1.03
C GLN A 39 3.48 -3.05 -0.12
N ILE A 40 2.18 -2.87 0.09
CA ILE A 40 1.29 -2.22 -0.88
C ILE A 40 1.83 -0.84 -1.25
N LEU A 41 2.16 0.01 -0.26
CA LEU A 41 2.71 1.34 -0.52
C LEU A 41 3.99 1.29 -1.35
N GLN A 42 4.93 0.39 -1.03
CA GLN A 42 6.16 0.25 -1.81
C GLN A 42 5.91 -0.16 -3.26
N LYS A 43 4.93 -1.05 -3.53
CA LYS A 43 4.59 -1.40 -4.93
C LYS A 43 4.02 -0.20 -5.68
N LEU A 44 3.15 0.56 -5.03
CA LEU A 44 2.51 1.74 -5.63
C LEU A 44 3.46 2.93 -5.79
N GLU A 45 4.55 3.00 -5.00
CA GLU A 45 5.61 4.00 -5.17
C GLU A 45 6.41 3.75 -6.46
N ILE A 46 6.59 2.49 -6.87
CA ILE A 46 7.29 2.14 -8.11
C ILE A 46 6.44 2.50 -9.33
N SER A 47 5.16 2.13 -9.33
CA SER A 47 4.25 2.41 -10.45
C SER A 47 2.77 2.32 -10.03
N PRO A 48 1.87 3.05 -10.71
CA PRO A 48 0.44 2.89 -10.47
C PRO A 48 -0.10 1.51 -10.90
N LEU A 49 -0.83 0.84 -10.01
CA LEU A 49 -1.34 -0.53 -10.20
C LEU A 49 -2.84 -0.61 -9.92
N ASP A 50 -3.55 -1.48 -10.64
CA ASP A 50 -4.90 -1.89 -10.25
C ASP A 50 -4.87 -3.00 -9.19
N VAL A 51 -6.02 -3.26 -8.56
CA VAL A 51 -6.14 -4.23 -7.47
C VAL A 51 -5.72 -5.65 -7.89
N SER A 52 -6.05 -6.07 -9.12
CA SER A 52 -5.73 -7.41 -9.61
C SER A 52 -4.23 -7.60 -9.84
N SER A 53 -3.57 -6.58 -10.40
CA SER A 53 -2.12 -6.56 -10.61
C SER A 53 -1.39 -6.55 -9.27
N LEU A 54 -1.86 -5.74 -8.32
CA LEU A 54 -1.30 -5.65 -6.98
C LEU A 54 -1.46 -6.98 -6.21
N ALA A 55 -2.65 -7.59 -6.24
CA ALA A 55 -2.90 -8.89 -5.62
C ALA A 55 -2.02 -9.98 -6.26
N SER A 56 -1.82 -9.96 -7.58
CA SER A 56 -0.95 -10.94 -8.24
C SER A 56 0.51 -10.81 -7.79
N LEU A 57 1.02 -9.59 -7.65
CA LEU A 57 2.38 -9.33 -7.17
C LEU A 57 2.56 -9.73 -5.71
N LEU A 58 1.62 -9.36 -4.84
CA LEU A 58 1.67 -9.70 -3.41
C LEU A 58 1.50 -11.20 -3.19
N GLY A 59 0.61 -11.86 -3.95
CA GLY A 59 0.41 -13.31 -3.89
C GLY A 59 1.68 -14.07 -4.23
N ALA A 60 2.41 -13.66 -5.27
CA ALA A 60 3.69 -14.25 -5.62
C ALA A 60 4.75 -14.08 -4.50
N GLU A 61 4.78 -12.92 -3.84
CA GLU A 61 5.73 -12.65 -2.74
C GLU A 61 5.37 -13.36 -1.44
N TRP A 62 4.09 -13.49 -1.15
CA TRP A 62 3.57 -14.11 0.08
C TRP A 62 3.31 -15.60 -0.06
N GLN A 63 3.59 -16.19 -1.23
CA GLN A 63 3.28 -17.58 -1.56
C GLN A 63 1.79 -17.90 -1.35
N GLN A 64 0.93 -16.95 -1.70
CA GLN A 64 -0.51 -17.04 -1.57
C GLN A 64 -1.17 -16.92 -2.94
N GLU A 65 -2.15 -17.78 -3.21
CA GLU A 65 -2.92 -17.70 -4.45
C GLU A 65 -3.80 -16.44 -4.43
N ALA A 66 -3.91 -15.76 -5.58
CA ALA A 66 -4.75 -14.57 -5.75
C ALA A 66 -6.24 -14.93 -5.86
N GLU A 67 -6.73 -15.72 -4.91
CA GLU A 67 -8.13 -16.08 -4.77
C GLU A 67 -9.00 -14.85 -4.43
N PRO A 68 -10.33 -14.91 -4.67
CA PRO A 68 -11.23 -13.78 -4.44
C PRO A 68 -11.10 -13.14 -3.05
N ASP A 69 -10.91 -13.95 -2.00
CA ASP A 69 -10.77 -13.46 -0.61
C ASP A 69 -9.47 -12.67 -0.41
N PHE A 70 -8.40 -13.07 -1.10
CA PHE A 70 -7.14 -12.34 -1.07
C PHE A 70 -7.25 -11.00 -1.80
N VAL A 71 -7.86 -11.00 -2.98
CA VAL A 71 -8.13 -9.78 -3.75
C VAL A 71 -8.99 -8.81 -2.94
N GLN A 72 -10.02 -9.32 -2.23
CA GLN A 72 -10.86 -8.50 -1.36
C GLN A 72 -10.07 -7.93 -0.18
N SER A 73 -9.15 -8.70 0.40
CA SER A 73 -8.28 -8.22 1.49
C SER A 73 -7.36 -7.09 1.01
N VAL A 74 -6.79 -7.20 -0.18
CA VAL A 74 -6.00 -6.13 -0.81
C VAL A 74 -6.88 -4.89 -1.06
N GLN A 75 -8.11 -5.07 -1.55
CA GLN A 75 -9.05 -3.97 -1.77
C GLN A 75 -9.42 -3.22 -0.49
N ASN A 76 -9.59 -3.94 0.63
CA ASN A 76 -9.85 -3.34 1.93
C ASN A 76 -8.66 -2.50 2.40
N LEU A 77 -7.43 -3.03 2.29
CA LEU A 77 -6.21 -2.29 2.64
C LEU A 77 -6.00 -1.04 1.78
N LEU A 78 -6.33 -1.11 0.49
CA LEU A 78 -6.30 0.08 -0.38
C LEU A 78 -7.29 1.16 0.08
N THR A 79 -8.48 0.74 0.52
CA THR A 79 -9.50 1.66 1.06
C THR A 79 -9.01 2.32 2.35
N ASP A 80 -8.39 1.55 3.26
CA ASP A 80 -7.82 2.07 4.49
C ASP A 80 -6.68 3.07 4.22
N LEU A 81 -5.75 2.73 3.31
CA LEU A 81 -4.66 3.61 2.90
C LEU A 81 -5.15 4.90 2.23
N GLN A 82 -6.24 4.82 1.45
CA GLN A 82 -6.87 5.98 0.85
C GLN A 82 -7.50 6.88 1.93
N ALA A 83 -8.15 6.30 2.94
CA ALA A 83 -8.73 7.05 4.06
C ALA A 83 -7.65 7.78 4.88
N LEU A 84 -6.42 7.27 4.91
CA LEU A 84 -5.25 7.93 5.51
C LEU A 84 -4.58 8.97 4.60
N ALA A 85 -5.13 9.22 3.41
CA ALA A 85 -4.58 10.11 2.38
C ALA A 85 -3.13 9.74 1.97
N LEU A 86 -2.79 8.45 2.01
CA LEU A 86 -1.47 7.95 1.59
C LEU A 86 -1.47 7.54 0.11
N ILE A 87 -2.62 7.11 -0.40
CA ILE A 87 -2.81 6.74 -1.81
C ILE A 87 -4.09 7.37 -2.38
N GLU A 88 -4.17 7.41 -3.71
CA GLU A 88 -5.35 7.87 -4.43
C GLU A 88 -5.60 7.03 -5.68
N CYS A 89 -6.84 7.05 -6.18
CA CYS A 89 -7.18 6.47 -7.47
C CYS A 89 -6.87 7.47 -8.59
N ALA A 90 -6.09 7.03 -9.57
CA ALA A 90 -5.76 7.73 -10.80
C ALA A 90 -6.63 7.25 -11.98
#